data_AF-A0A518ID07-F1
#
_entry.id   AF-A0A518ID07-F1
#
_cell.length_a   1.000
_cell.length_b   1.000
_cell.length_c   1.000
_cell.angle_alpha   90.00
_cell.angle_beta   90.00
_cell.angle_gamma   90.00
#
_symmetry.space_group_name_H-M   'P 1'
#
loop_
_entity.id
_entity.type
_entity.pdbx_description
1 polymer ?
#
loop_
_entity_poly.entity_id
_entity_poly.type
_entity_poly.pdbx_seq_one_letter_code
_entity_poly.pdbx_strand_id
1 'polypeptide(L)'
;MVVSTLQRPTLILNRNWQPVGVTTVARAVVKIWNETARVVDPADYQTYSWSDWAQFQPEDNELSIQSSHSRFRVPEVITLLKYDRVPRNVVTFSRRNVFKRDRFTCQYCGCQPGSEELTIDHVLPRSQGGETSWENCVLACVECNSCKAAHTPRQAGMKLLKEPVRPKWKPFYAMQSIRIDSWSRFISETYWNVELES
;
A
#
# COMPACT_ATOMS: atom_id res chain seq x y z
N MET A 1 22.99 9.76 4.41
CA MET A 1 22.66 9.23 5.75
C MET A 1 22.49 7.73 5.63
N VAL A 2 23.35 6.93 6.27
CA VAL A 2 23.22 5.46 6.27
C VAL A 2 22.06 5.12 7.20
N VAL A 3 21.00 4.50 6.67
CA VAL A 3 19.86 4.04 7.48
C VAL A 3 20.36 2.88 8.35
N SER A 4 20.18 2.99 9.67
CA SER A 4 20.47 1.91 10.62
C SER A 4 19.84 0.59 10.17
N THR A 5 20.57 -0.52 10.28
CA THR A 5 20.07 -1.87 9.94
C THR A 5 18.73 -2.17 10.59
N LEU A 6 18.52 -1.72 11.83
CA LEU A 6 17.29 -1.92 12.59
C LEU A 6 16.07 -1.16 12.03
N GLN A 7 16.31 -0.09 11.27
CA GLN A 7 15.27 0.72 10.62
C GLN A 7 15.00 0.27 9.17
N ARG A 8 15.79 -0.67 8.64
CA ARG A 8 15.52 -1.25 7.33
C ARG A 8 14.15 -1.95 7.33
N PRO A 9 13.49 -2.00 6.17
CA PRO A 9 12.18 -2.62 6.09
C PRO A 9 12.27 -4.15 6.05
N THR A 10 11.29 -4.82 6.67
CA THR A 10 11.04 -6.27 6.65
C THR A 10 9.64 -6.52 6.12
N LEU A 11 9.53 -7.49 5.20
CA LEU A 11 8.27 -7.92 4.59
C LEU A 11 7.47 -8.79 5.58
N ILE A 12 6.19 -8.48 5.79
CA ILE A 12 5.29 -9.32 6.59
C ILE A 12 4.36 -10.09 5.67
N LEU A 13 4.39 -11.41 5.79
CA LEU A 13 3.42 -12.31 5.19
C LEU A 13 2.35 -12.70 6.21
N ASN A 14 1.14 -12.98 5.74
CA ASN A 14 0.15 -13.72 6.52
C ASN A 14 0.51 -15.23 6.52
N ARG A 15 -0.26 -16.03 7.26
CA ARG A 15 -0.09 -17.50 7.36
C ARG A 15 -0.17 -18.20 6.00
N ASN A 16 -0.85 -17.59 5.03
CA ASN A 16 -1.00 -18.06 3.66
C ASN A 16 0.07 -17.51 2.72
N TRP A 17 1.16 -16.94 3.27
CA TRP A 17 2.30 -16.42 2.53
C TRP A 17 2.00 -15.20 1.63
N GLN A 18 0.85 -14.54 1.87
CA GLN A 18 0.50 -13.32 1.16
C GLN A 18 1.09 -12.09 1.83
N PRO A 19 1.61 -11.11 1.07
CA PRO A 19 2.22 -9.91 1.62
C PRO A 19 1.15 -8.98 2.23
N VAL A 20 1.25 -8.67 3.54
CA VAL A 20 0.20 -7.91 4.28
C VAL A 20 0.63 -6.60 4.90
N GLY A 21 1.91 -6.37 5.17
CA GLY A 21 2.47 -5.05 5.49
C GLY A 21 3.99 -5.02 5.62
N VAL A 22 4.58 -3.82 5.60
CA VAL A 22 6.01 -3.62 5.91
C VAL A 22 6.15 -3.30 7.39
N THR A 23 7.21 -3.78 8.03
CA THR A 23 7.66 -3.25 9.31
C THR A 23 9.16 -3.00 9.31
N THR A 24 9.73 -2.51 10.42
CA THR A 24 11.18 -2.38 10.55
C THR A 24 11.80 -3.67 11.07
N VAL A 25 13.07 -3.92 10.76
CA VAL A 25 13.82 -5.07 11.29
C VAL A 25 13.69 -5.17 12.81
N ALA A 26 13.80 -4.05 13.54
CA ALA A 26 13.61 -4.04 15.00
C ALA A 26 12.24 -4.60 15.43
N ARG A 27 11.16 -4.17 14.77
CA ARG A 27 9.80 -4.64 15.08
C ARG A 27 9.58 -6.09 14.63
N ALA A 28 10.24 -6.52 13.56
CA ALA A 28 10.21 -7.89 13.10
C ALA A 28 10.86 -8.83 14.14
N VAL A 29 12.05 -8.47 14.64
CA VAL A 29 12.73 -9.23 15.71
C VAL A 29 11.85 -9.37 16.94
N VAL A 30 11.19 -8.30 17.39
CA VAL A 30 10.23 -8.35 18.51
C VAL A 30 9.09 -9.35 18.26
N LYS A 31 8.56 -9.42 17.02
CA LYS A 31 7.49 -10.36 16.67
C LYS A 31 7.96 -11.81 16.67
N ILE A 32 9.18 -12.06 16.18
CA ILE A 32 9.79 -13.40 16.15
C ILE A 32 10.10 -13.86 17.57
N TRP A 33 10.69 -12.99 18.39
CA TRP A 33 11.02 -13.26 19.79
C TRP A 33 9.77 -13.60 20.61
N ASN A 34 8.66 -12.90 20.38
CA ASN A 34 7.38 -13.18 21.05
C ASN A 34 6.61 -14.36 20.44
N GLU A 35 7.22 -15.14 19.54
CA GLU A 35 6.63 -16.30 18.87
C GLU A 35 5.31 -15.98 18.14
N THR A 36 5.13 -14.73 17.72
CA THR A 36 3.96 -14.29 16.92
C THR A 36 4.22 -14.36 15.42
N ALA A 37 5.49 -14.48 15.04
CA ALA A 37 5.96 -14.61 13.67
C ALA A 37 7.16 -15.55 13.60
N ARG A 38 7.47 -16.03 12.40
CA ARG A 38 8.71 -16.77 12.08
C ARG A 38 9.43 -16.07 10.94
N VAL A 39 10.76 -16.21 10.92
CA VAL A 39 11.56 -15.79 9.76
C VAL A 39 11.24 -16.73 8.60
N VAL A 40 11.11 -16.18 7.40
CA VAL A 40 11.05 -16.95 6.16
C VAL A 40 12.39 -16.74 5.48
N ASP A 41 13.19 -17.80 5.28
CA ASP A 41 14.40 -17.67 4.49
C ASP A 41 14.01 -17.66 3.00
N PRO A 42 14.28 -16.57 2.27
CA PRO A 42 13.93 -16.48 0.86
C PRO A 42 14.65 -17.50 -0.01
N ALA A 43 15.80 -18.06 0.43
CA ALA A 43 16.62 -19.00 -0.32
C ALA A 43 15.94 -20.36 -0.51
N ASP A 44 15.30 -20.88 0.54
CA ASP A 44 14.76 -22.25 0.59
C ASP A 44 13.29 -22.32 1.02
N TYR A 45 12.67 -21.17 1.32
CA TYR A 45 11.28 -21.06 1.80
C TYR A 45 11.02 -21.79 3.14
N GLN A 46 12.06 -22.09 3.92
CA GLN A 46 11.89 -22.63 5.26
C GLN A 46 11.53 -21.53 6.25
N THR A 47 10.89 -21.94 7.35
CA THR A 47 10.52 -21.02 8.43
C THR A 47 11.28 -21.31 9.71
N TYR A 48 11.82 -20.27 10.33
CA TYR A 48 12.69 -20.40 11.51
C TYR A 48 12.11 -19.63 12.70
N SER A 49 12.19 -20.24 13.88
CA SER A 49 12.00 -19.52 15.14
C SER A 49 13.20 -18.58 15.40
N TRP A 50 13.13 -17.75 16.44
CA TRP A 50 14.30 -16.98 16.86
C TRP A 50 15.48 -17.89 17.21
N SER A 51 15.22 -18.97 17.96
CA SER A 51 16.25 -19.89 18.44
C SER A 51 16.98 -20.61 17.31
N ASP A 52 16.29 -20.92 16.21
CA ASP A 52 16.91 -21.50 15.02
C ASP A 52 17.65 -20.43 14.23
N TRP A 53 17.00 -19.28 14.00
CA TRP A 53 17.55 -18.20 13.18
C TRP A 53 18.84 -17.61 13.76
N ALA A 54 18.93 -17.51 15.09
CA ALA A 54 20.08 -16.98 15.79
C ALA A 54 21.34 -17.86 15.69
N GLN A 55 21.21 -19.12 15.25
CA GLN A 55 22.34 -20.03 15.04
C GLN A 55 23.07 -19.76 13.71
N PHE A 56 22.39 -19.15 12.74
CA PHE A 56 22.99 -18.82 11.45
C PHE A 56 23.86 -17.57 11.58
N GLN A 57 25.16 -17.74 11.38
CA GLN A 57 26.08 -16.61 11.31
C GLN A 57 25.96 -15.93 9.94
N PRO A 58 25.89 -14.59 9.91
CA PRO A 58 25.91 -13.86 8.64
C PRO A 58 27.28 -13.97 7.98
N GLU A 59 27.29 -14.04 6.65
CA GLU A 59 28.54 -13.93 5.88
C GLU A 59 29.17 -12.53 6.04
N ASP A 60 30.48 -12.41 5.79
CA ASP A 60 31.22 -11.16 6.02
C ASP A 60 30.64 -9.95 5.27
N ASN A 61 30.06 -10.18 4.09
CA ASN A 61 29.44 -9.16 3.25
C ASN A 61 27.91 -9.08 3.38
N GLU A 62 27.29 -9.91 4.23
CA GLU A 62 25.84 -9.90 4.44
C GLU A 62 25.44 -8.82 5.46
N LEU A 63 24.29 -8.19 5.23
CA LEU A 63 23.70 -7.28 6.20
C LEU A 63 23.40 -8.03 7.49
N SER A 64 23.87 -7.49 8.61
CA SER A 64 23.74 -8.14 9.92
C SER A 64 23.29 -7.16 11.00
N ILE A 65 22.55 -7.70 11.97
CA ILE A 65 22.24 -7.04 13.23
C ILE A 65 23.39 -7.34 14.19
N GLN A 66 23.93 -6.31 14.83
CA GLN A 66 25.01 -6.47 15.81
C GLN A 66 24.49 -6.26 17.23
N SER A 67 24.82 -7.21 18.10
CA SER A 67 24.77 -7.09 19.56
C SER A 67 26.19 -6.90 20.10
N SER A 68 26.34 -6.63 21.39
CA SER A 68 27.64 -6.54 22.06
C SER A 68 28.45 -7.84 21.99
N HIS A 69 27.80 -8.99 21.78
CA HIS A 69 28.45 -10.31 21.83
C HIS A 69 28.19 -11.19 20.60
N SER A 70 27.38 -10.77 19.63
CA SER A 70 26.97 -11.64 18.52
C SER A 70 26.48 -10.85 17.31
N ARG A 71 26.55 -11.48 16.13
CA ARG A 71 26.00 -10.99 14.86
C ARG A 71 24.90 -11.94 14.40
N PHE A 72 23.80 -11.37 13.89
CA PHE A 72 22.66 -12.13 13.41
C PHE A 72 22.30 -11.71 12.00
N ARG A 73 21.85 -12.66 11.17
CA ARG A 73 21.28 -12.38 9.85
C ARG A 73 20.03 -11.52 9.98
N VAL A 74 19.84 -10.60 9.04
CA VAL A 74 18.66 -9.73 9.01
C VAL A 74 17.43 -10.53 8.58
N PRO A 75 16.33 -10.56 9.34
CA PRO A 75 15.09 -11.17 8.90
C PRO A 75 14.40 -10.25 7.88
N GLU A 76 14.69 -10.46 6.59
CA GLU A 76 14.13 -9.65 5.50
C GLU A 76 12.65 -9.95 5.25
N VAL A 77 12.21 -11.17 5.58
CA VAL A 77 10.83 -11.64 5.42
C VAL A 77 10.42 -12.40 6.68
N ILE A 78 9.22 -12.11 7.19
CA ILE A 78 8.60 -12.85 8.29
C ILE A 78 7.18 -13.27 7.91
N THR A 79 6.70 -14.37 8.46
CA THR A 79 5.30 -14.81 8.36
C THR A 79 4.61 -14.79 9.72
N LEU A 80 3.38 -14.27 9.79
CA LEU A 80 2.57 -14.26 11.00
C LEU A 80 1.89 -15.61 11.22
N LEU A 81 1.98 -16.15 12.44
CA LEU A 81 1.49 -17.51 12.71
C LEU A 81 -0.04 -17.64 12.77
N LYS A 82 -0.74 -16.59 13.20
CA LYS A 82 -2.20 -16.61 13.43
C LYS A 82 -3.01 -15.76 12.47
N TYR A 83 -2.38 -14.84 11.74
CA TYR A 83 -3.08 -13.90 10.86
C TYR A 83 -3.20 -14.50 9.47
N ASP A 84 -4.41 -14.67 8.96
CA ASP A 84 -4.75 -15.32 7.69
C ASP A 84 -5.45 -14.37 6.69
N ARG A 85 -5.80 -13.15 7.13
CA ARG A 85 -6.56 -12.23 6.29
C ARG A 85 -5.75 -11.78 5.09
N VAL A 86 -6.40 -11.78 3.93
CA VAL A 86 -5.89 -11.21 2.69
C VAL A 86 -6.16 -9.70 2.70
N PRO A 87 -5.16 -8.84 2.41
CA PRO A 87 -5.41 -7.43 2.21
C PRO A 87 -6.39 -7.27 1.05
N ARG A 88 -7.50 -6.55 1.28
CA ARG A 88 -8.36 -6.14 0.17
C ARG A 88 -7.59 -5.08 -0.63
N ASN A 89 -7.09 -5.47 -1.80
CA ASN A 89 -6.34 -4.61 -2.73
C ASN A 89 -7.25 -3.59 -3.45
N VAL A 90 -8.22 -3.02 -2.72
CA VAL A 90 -9.22 -2.11 -3.27
C VAL A 90 -9.26 -0.86 -2.40
N VAL A 91 -9.08 0.30 -3.03
CA VAL A 91 -9.27 1.59 -2.37
C VAL A 91 -10.77 1.85 -2.26
N THR A 92 -11.30 1.82 -1.04
CA THR A 92 -12.71 2.11 -0.77
C THR A 92 -13.09 3.49 -1.29
N PHE A 93 -14.20 3.58 -2.02
CA PHE A 93 -14.78 4.86 -2.41
C PHE A 93 -15.30 5.59 -1.16
N SER A 94 -14.69 6.71 -0.82
CA SER A 94 -15.07 7.53 0.34
C SER A 94 -14.69 8.98 0.09
N ARG A 95 -15.36 9.92 0.78
CA ARG A 95 -15.06 11.35 0.67
C ARG A 95 -13.57 11.61 0.88
N ARG A 96 -12.98 11.08 1.95
CA ARG A 96 -11.55 11.21 2.24
C ARG A 96 -10.65 10.73 1.08
N ASN A 97 -11.01 9.62 0.44
CA ASN A 97 -10.19 9.07 -0.64
C ASN A 97 -10.38 9.81 -1.98
N VAL A 98 -11.57 10.36 -2.26
CA VAL A 98 -11.77 11.27 -3.41
C VAL A 98 -10.94 12.54 -3.23
N PHE A 99 -10.95 13.12 -2.02
CA PHE A 99 -10.12 14.27 -1.68
C PHE A 99 -8.62 14.01 -1.90
N LYS A 100 -8.13 12.85 -1.45
CA LYS A 100 -6.73 12.44 -1.66
C LYS A 100 -6.41 12.19 -3.13
N ARG A 101 -7.30 11.52 -3.89
CA ARG A 101 -7.11 11.25 -5.32
C ARG A 101 -6.92 12.54 -6.09
N ASP A 102 -7.76 13.54 -5.79
CA ASP A 102 -7.81 14.82 -6.48
C ASP A 102 -6.87 15.88 -5.86
N ARG A 103 -6.03 15.47 -4.90
CA ARG A 103 -5.04 16.33 -4.22
C ARG A 103 -5.66 17.63 -3.70
N PHE A 104 -6.84 17.55 -3.09
CA PHE A 104 -7.55 18.72 -2.56
C PHE A 104 -7.74 19.85 -3.60
N THR A 105 -7.87 19.50 -4.88
CA THR A 105 -7.93 20.44 -6.00
C THR A 105 -9.25 20.30 -6.74
N CYS A 106 -9.90 21.42 -7.04
CA CYS A 106 -11.08 21.45 -7.91
C CYS A 106 -10.73 20.91 -9.29
N GLN A 107 -11.41 19.87 -9.76
CA GLN A 107 -11.15 19.22 -11.04
C GLN A 107 -11.70 20.00 -12.25
N TYR A 108 -12.32 21.16 -12.02
CA TYR A 108 -12.82 22.04 -13.08
C TYR A 108 -11.88 23.24 -13.31
N CYS A 109 -11.61 24.02 -12.26
CA CYS A 109 -10.80 25.24 -12.37
C CYS A 109 -9.37 25.11 -11.83
N GLY A 110 -9.05 24.06 -11.07
CA GLY A 110 -7.71 23.82 -10.54
C GLY A 110 -7.37 24.56 -9.24
N CYS A 111 -8.31 25.30 -8.64
CA CYS A 111 -8.06 25.98 -7.37
C CYS A 111 -8.04 25.00 -6.17
N GLN A 112 -7.42 25.44 -5.06
CA GLN A 112 -7.35 24.74 -3.78
C GLN A 112 -7.85 25.65 -2.64
N PRO A 113 -9.16 25.95 -2.56
CA PRO A 113 -9.71 26.94 -1.64
C PRO A 113 -9.76 26.47 -0.17
N GLY A 114 -9.32 25.24 0.10
CA GLY A 114 -9.46 24.59 1.40
C GLY A 114 -10.58 23.55 1.41
N SER A 115 -10.54 22.63 2.37
CA SER A 115 -11.44 21.47 2.37
C SER A 115 -12.91 21.79 2.63
N GLU A 116 -13.20 22.94 3.24
CA GLU A 116 -14.55 23.40 3.56
C GLU A 116 -15.30 23.92 2.32
N GLU A 117 -14.56 24.50 1.37
CA GLU A 117 -15.09 25.02 0.10
C GLU A 117 -15.02 24.00 -1.04
N LEU A 118 -14.66 22.75 -0.73
CA LEU A 118 -14.63 21.65 -1.68
C LEU A 118 -15.79 20.68 -1.45
N THR A 119 -16.52 20.41 -2.52
CA THR A 119 -17.61 19.43 -2.58
C THR A 119 -17.24 18.28 -3.52
N ILE A 120 -18.04 17.20 -3.45
CA ILE A 120 -17.96 16.12 -4.44
C ILE A 120 -19.08 16.35 -5.43
N ASP A 121 -18.72 16.44 -6.70
CA ASP A 121 -19.65 16.58 -7.82
C ASP A 121 -19.69 15.30 -8.67
N HIS A 122 -20.85 15.04 -9.26
CA HIS A 122 -21.06 13.96 -10.22
C HIS A 122 -20.90 14.48 -11.64
N VAL A 123 -19.89 13.97 -12.37
CA VAL A 123 -19.59 14.35 -13.76
C VAL A 123 -20.80 14.16 -14.65
N LEU A 124 -21.41 12.97 -14.64
CA LEU A 124 -22.79 12.76 -15.08
C LEU A 124 -23.70 13.03 -13.89
N PRO A 125 -24.58 14.06 -13.94
CA PRO A 125 -25.49 14.37 -12.84
C PRO A 125 -26.39 13.19 -12.47
N ARG A 126 -26.75 13.08 -11.19
CA ARG A 126 -27.68 12.03 -10.73
C ARG A 126 -29.04 12.09 -11.43
N SER A 127 -29.52 13.28 -11.75
CA SER A 127 -30.76 13.50 -12.51
C SER A 127 -30.71 12.93 -13.93
N GLN A 128 -29.51 12.70 -14.47
CA GLN A 128 -29.27 12.09 -15.78
C GLN A 128 -28.76 10.64 -15.66
N GLY A 129 -28.97 9.99 -14.51
CA GLY A 129 -28.58 8.59 -14.27
C GLY A 129 -27.14 8.38 -13.78
N GLY A 130 -26.43 9.44 -13.39
CA GLY A 130 -25.07 9.33 -12.88
C GLY A 130 -24.95 8.57 -11.56
N GLU A 131 -24.10 7.54 -11.54
CA GLU A 131 -23.83 6.74 -10.34
C GLU A 131 -22.84 7.42 -9.39
N THR A 132 -22.86 7.02 -8.12
CA THR A 132 -21.86 7.46 -7.14
C THR A 132 -20.69 6.48 -7.16
N SER A 133 -19.68 6.76 -8.00
CA SER A 133 -18.56 5.87 -8.25
C SER A 133 -17.24 6.63 -8.44
N TRP A 134 -16.13 5.88 -8.47
CA TRP A 134 -14.81 6.44 -8.74
C TRP A 134 -14.72 7.08 -10.12
N GLU A 135 -15.48 6.56 -11.07
CA GLU A 135 -15.50 6.91 -12.48
C GLU A 135 -16.47 8.07 -12.78
N ASN A 136 -17.23 8.53 -11.79
CA ASN A 136 -18.21 9.59 -11.98
C ASN A 136 -18.10 10.73 -10.95
N CYS A 137 -17.42 10.53 -9.81
CA CYS A 137 -17.29 11.58 -8.79
C CYS A 137 -15.93 12.26 -8.83
N VAL A 138 -15.92 13.59 -8.72
CA VAL A 138 -14.73 14.46 -8.66
C VAL A 138 -14.84 15.52 -7.56
N LEU A 139 -13.72 16.08 -7.13
CA LEU A 139 -13.72 17.31 -6.33
C LEU A 139 -14.06 18.53 -7.18
N ALA A 140 -14.91 19.39 -6.64
CA ALA A 140 -15.25 20.68 -7.21
C ALA A 140 -15.25 21.75 -6.10
N CYS A 141 -14.84 22.98 -6.40
CA CYS A 141 -15.15 24.10 -5.50
C CYS A 141 -16.65 24.42 -5.57
N VAL A 142 -17.18 25.07 -4.54
CA VAL A 142 -18.61 25.45 -4.47
C VAL A 142 -19.07 26.24 -5.69
N GLU A 143 -18.23 27.17 -6.18
CA GLU A 143 -18.55 28.00 -7.36
C GLU A 143 -18.68 27.16 -8.64
N CYS A 144 -17.68 26.32 -8.94
CA CYS A 144 -17.71 25.45 -10.11
C CYS A 144 -18.85 24.43 -10.03
N ASN A 145 -19.09 23.87 -8.84
CA ASN A 145 -20.17 22.92 -8.63
C ASN A 145 -21.55 23.57 -8.89
N SER A 146 -21.74 24.80 -8.39
CA SER A 146 -22.96 25.58 -8.64
C SER A 146 -23.13 25.98 -10.10
N CYS A 147 -22.03 26.34 -10.78
CA CYS A 147 -22.02 26.68 -12.21
C CYS A 147 -22.40 25.48 -13.09
N LYS A 148 -21.88 24.29 -12.76
CA LYS A 148 -22.23 23.05 -13.47
C LYS A 148 -23.67 22.60 -13.19
N ALA A 149 -24.11 22.68 -11.94
CA ALA A 149 -25.46 22.28 -11.52
C ALA A 149 -25.85 20.88 -12.06
N ALA A 150 -27.05 20.76 -12.65
CA ALA A 150 -27.59 19.52 -13.21
C ALA A 150 -27.13 19.22 -14.65
N HIS A 151 -26.05 19.86 -15.11
CA HIS A 151 -25.47 19.65 -16.42
C HIS A 151 -24.22 18.76 -16.36
N THR A 152 -23.90 18.10 -17.47
CA THR A 152 -22.56 17.52 -17.67
C THR A 152 -21.53 18.63 -17.88
N PRO A 153 -20.22 18.40 -17.67
CA PRO A 153 -19.20 19.42 -17.91
C PRO A 153 -19.31 20.02 -19.32
N ARG A 154 -19.56 19.18 -20.33
CA ARG A 154 -19.75 19.61 -21.72
C ARG A 154 -20.96 20.54 -21.87
N GLN A 155 -22.09 20.22 -21.25
CA GLN A 155 -23.30 21.06 -21.27
C GLN A 155 -23.07 22.41 -20.56
N ALA A 156 -22.28 22.42 -19.48
CA ALA A 156 -21.93 23.64 -18.74
C ALA A 156 -20.77 24.44 -19.38
N GLY A 157 -20.21 24.01 -20.51
CA GLY A 157 -19.04 24.64 -21.11
C GLY A 157 -17.75 24.48 -20.29
N MET A 158 -17.74 23.54 -19.34
CA MET A 158 -16.63 23.25 -18.44
C MET A 158 -15.82 22.05 -18.94
N LYS A 159 -14.55 22.00 -18.55
CA LYS A 159 -13.66 20.88 -18.84
C LYS A 159 -13.16 20.27 -17.54
N LEU A 160 -12.99 18.96 -17.55
CA LEU A 160 -12.30 18.26 -16.48
C LEU A 160 -10.79 18.38 -16.69
N LEU A 161 -10.05 18.66 -15.62
CA LEU A 161 -8.59 18.62 -15.62
C LEU A 161 -8.06 17.20 -15.76
N LYS A 162 -8.77 16.24 -15.16
CA LYS A 162 -8.42 14.82 -15.20
C LYS A 162 -9.69 13.96 -15.20
N GLU A 163 -9.64 12.88 -15.95
CA GLU A 163 -10.72 11.89 -15.94
C GLU A 163 -10.81 11.20 -14.56
N PRO A 164 -12.02 11.11 -13.97
CA PRO A 164 -12.23 10.34 -12.76
C PRO A 164 -12.00 8.86 -13.03
N VAL A 165 -10.99 8.29 -12.35
CA VAL A 165 -10.70 6.85 -12.41
C VAL A 165 -10.46 6.33 -11.01
N ARG A 166 -10.74 5.03 -10.80
CA ARG A 166 -10.38 4.35 -9.57
C ARG A 166 -8.87 4.38 -9.35
N PRO A 167 -8.39 4.84 -8.18
CA PRO A 167 -6.97 4.74 -7.85
C PRO A 167 -6.53 3.28 -7.83
N LYS A 168 -5.40 2.99 -8.47
CA LYS A 168 -4.74 1.70 -8.28
C LYS A 168 -4.28 1.57 -6.83
N TRP A 169 -4.61 0.47 -6.18
CA TRP A 169 -4.06 0.16 -4.87
C TRP A 169 -2.55 -0.04 -5.03
N LYS A 170 -1.76 0.61 -4.18
CA LYS A 170 -0.32 0.37 -4.10
C LYS A 170 -0.01 -0.36 -2.80
N PRO A 171 0.64 -1.53 -2.84
CA PRO A 171 1.06 -2.23 -1.63
C PRO A 171 1.96 -1.32 -0.80
N PHE A 172 1.91 -1.47 0.53
CA PHE A 172 2.76 -0.70 1.44
C PHE A 172 4.26 -0.84 1.12
N TYR A 173 4.67 -1.98 0.55
CA TYR A 173 6.04 -2.25 0.08
C TYR A 173 6.45 -1.37 -1.10
N ALA A 174 5.52 -1.06 -2.01
CA ALA A 174 5.79 -0.26 -3.20
C ALA A 174 6.04 1.23 -2.88
N MET A 175 5.81 1.64 -1.63
CA MET A 175 6.12 2.99 -1.13
C MET A 175 7.51 3.08 -0.48
N GLN A 176 8.24 1.97 -0.35
CA GLN A 176 9.59 1.97 0.23
C GLN A 176 10.63 2.37 -0.82
N SER A 177 11.54 3.25 -0.44
CA SER A 177 12.67 3.66 -1.29
C SER A 177 13.78 2.61 -1.36
N ILE A 178 13.86 1.73 -0.36
CA ILE A 178 14.85 0.66 -0.28
C ILE A 178 14.31 -0.55 -1.03
N ARG A 179 15.01 -0.96 -2.09
CA ARG A 179 14.75 -2.24 -2.76
C ARG A 179 15.46 -3.37 -2.02
N ILE A 180 14.72 -4.45 -1.78
CA ILE A 180 15.22 -5.69 -1.21
C ILE A 180 14.88 -6.79 -2.21
N ASP A 181 15.90 -7.37 -2.85
CA ASP A 181 15.71 -8.25 -4.00
C ASP A 181 14.95 -9.54 -3.63
N SER A 182 15.18 -10.05 -2.42
CA SER A 182 14.51 -11.25 -1.90
C SER A 182 12.98 -11.13 -1.87
N TRP A 183 12.45 -9.91 -1.74
CA TRP A 183 11.01 -9.66 -1.70
C TRP A 183 10.31 -9.94 -3.03
N SER A 184 11.03 -9.87 -4.16
CA SER A 184 10.47 -10.13 -5.50
C SER A 184 9.81 -11.52 -5.59
N ARG A 185 10.35 -12.50 -4.85
CA ARG A 185 9.86 -13.88 -4.76
C ARG A 185 8.47 -13.99 -4.10
N PHE A 186 8.04 -12.98 -3.36
CA PHE A 186 6.78 -12.97 -2.60
C PHE A 186 5.78 -11.90 -3.08
N ILE A 187 6.24 -10.92 -3.86
CA ILE A 187 5.45 -9.76 -4.28
C ILE A 187 4.97 -9.84 -5.74
N SER A 188 5.57 -10.67 -6.60
CA SER A 188 5.24 -10.66 -8.02
C SER A 188 3.74 -10.94 -8.28
N GLU A 189 3.09 -10.05 -9.04
CA GLU A 189 1.67 -10.20 -9.46
C GLU A 189 1.44 -11.52 -10.21
N THR A 190 2.49 -12.07 -10.82
CA THR A 190 2.52 -13.36 -11.51
C THR A 190 2.38 -14.57 -10.60
N TYR A 191 2.72 -14.49 -9.31
CA TYR A 191 2.55 -15.61 -8.38
C TYR A 191 1.11 -15.73 -7.84
N TRP A 192 0.34 -14.63 -7.89
CA TRP A 192 -1.00 -14.52 -7.29
C TRP A 192 -2.14 -14.64 -8.31
N ASN A 193 -1.87 -14.40 -9.60
CA ASN A 193 -2.85 -14.46 -10.69
C ASN A 193 -2.66 -15.69 -11.60
N VAL A 194 -1.94 -16.73 -11.16
CA VAL A 194 -1.96 -18.01 -11.89
C VAL A 194 -3.33 -18.63 -11.65
N GLU A 195 -4.22 -18.58 -12.65
CA GLU A 195 -5.36 -19.48 -12.69
C GLU A 195 -4.79 -20.90 -12.66
N LEU A 196 -5.02 -21.62 -11.56
CA LEU A 196 -4.71 -23.04 -11.50
C LEU A 196 -5.76 -23.73 -12.37
N GLU A 197 -5.37 -24.10 -13.59
CA GLU A 197 -6.18 -24.97 -14.44
C GLU A 197 -6.48 -26.27 -13.68
N SER A 198 -7.76 -26.56 -13.53
CA SER A 198 -8.29 -27.82 -13.00
C SER A 198 -8.34 -28.91 -14.07
#